data_AF-A0A1B6HYP5-F1
#
_entry.id   AF-A0A1B6HYP5-F1
#
_cell.length_a   1.000
_cell.length_b   1.000
_cell.length_c   1.000
_cell.angle_alpha   90.00
_cell.angle_beta   90.00
_cell.angle_gamma   90.00
#
_symmetry.space_group_name_H-M   'P 1'
#
loop_
_entity.id
_entity.type
_entity.pdbx_description
1 polymer ?
#
loop_
_entity_poly.entity_id
_entity_poly.type
_entity_poly.pdbx_seq_one_letter_code
_entity_poly.pdbx_strand_id
1 'polypeptide(L)'
;SPHLKEAALRMFTSVPGVFGNHQSNYLNLIKEMLHQSLMDTSSYHVRFQAVRSVAAFILLHEKEIDIQKHFVDLLPLLIQVIGESVQQQDDDALLKSLIDMCESTPKFLRSQVDNILDMCLKVFSNEDIGDSWRHLALEVLVTLAETAPPMMRK
;
A
#
# COMPACT_ATOMS: atom_id res chain seq x y z
N SER A 1 1.99 14.29 18.51
CA SER A 1 2.86 13.17 18.94
C SER A 1 2.80 12.08 17.90
N PRO A 2 3.94 11.57 17.39
CA PRO A 2 3.98 10.46 16.43
C PRO A 2 3.22 9.22 16.90
N HIS A 3 3.31 8.87 18.19
CA HIS A 3 2.61 7.72 18.78
C HIS A 3 1.08 7.85 18.69
N LEU A 4 0.53 9.05 18.86
CA LEU A 4 -0.92 9.29 18.73
C LEU A 4 -1.37 9.18 17.27
N LYS A 5 -0.58 9.68 16.32
CA LYS A 5 -0.86 9.52 14.88
C LYS A 5 -0.87 8.05 14.50
N GLU A 6 0.15 7.32 14.94
CA GLU A 6 0.27 5.89 14.68
C GLU A 6 -0.91 5.11 15.27
N ALA A 7 -1.30 5.39 16.52
CA ALA A 7 -2.45 4.76 17.16
C ALA A 7 -3.75 5.05 16.40
N ALA A 8 -3.96 6.29 15.96
CA ALA A 8 -5.13 6.67 15.16
C ALA A 8 -5.16 5.92 13.81
N LEU A 9 -4.03 5.82 13.12
CA LEU A 9 -3.90 5.06 11.86
C LEU A 9 -4.15 3.57 12.07
N ARG A 10 -3.67 2.98 13.17
CA ARG A 10 -3.95 1.59 13.53
C ARG A 10 -5.45 1.36 13.74
N MET A 11 -6.12 2.23 14.48
CA MET A 11 -7.57 2.17 14.69
C MET A 11 -8.34 2.27 13.37
N PHE A 12 -7.94 3.20 12.49
CA PHE A 12 -8.53 3.35 11.17
C PHE A 12 -8.28 2.12 10.28
N THR A 13 -7.07 1.55 10.31
CA THR A 13 -6.74 0.31 9.58
C THR A 13 -7.62 -0.85 10.04
N SER A 14 -7.90 -0.97 11.35
CA SER A 14 -8.76 -2.03 11.89
C SER A 14 -10.23 -1.87 11.51
N VAL A 15 -10.71 -0.62 11.31
CA VAL A 15 -12.10 -0.34 10.92
C VAL A 15 -12.12 0.77 9.84
N PRO A 16 -11.76 0.47 8.57
CA PRO A 16 -11.63 1.50 7.54
C PRO A 16 -12.96 2.18 7.19
N GLY A 17 -14.09 1.50 7.48
CA GLY A 17 -15.45 1.99 7.31
C GLY A 17 -16.01 2.75 8.51
N VAL A 18 -15.18 3.25 9.43
CA VAL A 18 -15.61 3.93 10.68
C VAL A 18 -16.57 5.11 10.45
N PHE A 19 -16.57 5.70 9.24
CA PHE A 19 -17.44 6.83 8.88
C PHE A 19 -18.83 6.41 8.37
N GLY A 20 -19.05 5.12 8.12
CA GLY A 20 -20.33 4.56 7.68
C GLY A 20 -20.97 5.34 6.51
N ASN A 21 -22.27 5.62 6.63
CA ASN A 21 -23.05 6.29 5.58
C ASN A 21 -22.65 7.75 5.30
N HIS A 22 -21.78 8.35 6.13
CA HIS A 22 -21.30 9.71 5.94
C HIS A 22 -19.93 9.78 5.25
N GLN A 23 -19.34 8.64 4.91
CA GLN A 23 -17.97 8.57 4.37
C GLN A 23 -17.77 9.41 3.10
N SER A 24 -18.77 9.45 2.21
CA SER A 24 -18.72 10.25 0.99
C SER A 24 -18.45 11.73 1.25
N ASN A 25 -18.90 12.26 2.39
CA ASN A 25 -18.68 13.65 2.80
C ASN A 25 -17.25 13.90 3.32
N TYR A 26 -16.53 12.84 3.70
CA TYR A 26 -15.22 12.92 4.34
C TYR A 26 -14.07 12.40 3.47
N LEU A 27 -14.31 11.95 2.23
CA LEU A 27 -13.26 11.36 1.37
C LEU A 27 -12.04 12.28 1.20
N ASN A 28 -12.27 13.58 0.97
CA ASN A 28 -11.18 14.56 0.87
C ASN A 28 -10.37 14.66 2.16
N LEU A 29 -11.05 14.68 3.32
CA LEU A 29 -10.41 14.78 4.62
C LEU A 29 -9.62 13.50 4.94
N ILE A 30 -10.17 12.33 4.64
CA ILE A 30 -9.50 11.03 4.82
C ILE A 30 -8.25 11.00 3.93
N LYS A 31 -8.38 11.39 2.66
CA LYS A 31 -7.25 11.44 1.73
C LYS A 31 -6.16 12.39 2.22
N GLU A 32 -6.52 13.59 2.66
CA GLU A 32 -5.56 14.56 3.18
C GLU A 32 -4.84 14.03 4.43
N MET A 33 -5.56 13.42 5.36
CA MET A 33 -5.00 12.77 6.55
C MET A 33 -4.00 11.67 6.18
N LEU A 34 -4.35 10.78 5.24
CA LEU A 34 -3.47 9.69 4.79
C LEU A 34 -2.26 10.22 4.05
N HIS A 35 -2.43 11.22 3.17
CA HIS A 35 -1.34 11.87 2.45
C HIS A 35 -0.34 12.53 3.42
N GLN A 36 -0.81 13.32 4.39
CA GLN A 36 0.05 13.94 5.40
C GLN A 36 0.79 12.89 6.24
N SER A 37 0.15 11.75 6.52
CA SER A 37 0.76 10.65 7.28
C SER A 37 1.82 9.90 6.46
N LEU A 38 1.59 9.69 5.16
CA LEU A 38 2.57 9.13 4.23
C LEU A 38 3.80 10.04 4.05
N MET A 39 3.63 11.36 4.20
CA MET A 39 4.71 12.34 4.12
C MET A 39 5.38 12.64 5.48
N ASP A 40 5.02 11.93 6.56
CA ASP A 40 5.54 12.23 7.88
C ASP A 40 7.04 11.90 7.97
N THR A 41 7.88 12.94 7.91
CA THR A 41 9.35 12.80 7.99
C THR A 41 9.84 12.54 9.41
N SER A 42 8.99 12.73 10.43
CA SER A 42 9.36 12.56 11.83
C SER A 42 9.29 11.11 12.30
N SER A 43 8.54 10.24 11.60
CA SER A 43 8.39 8.83 11.99
C SER A 43 8.10 7.91 10.81
N TYR A 44 9.00 6.93 10.61
CA TYR A 44 8.77 5.83 9.69
C TYR A 44 7.53 5.01 10.09
N HIS A 45 7.31 4.73 11.38
CA HIS A 45 6.16 3.95 11.83
C HIS A 45 4.81 4.62 11.49
N VAL A 46 4.75 5.96 11.46
CA VAL A 46 3.56 6.68 11.00
C VAL A 46 3.35 6.44 9.51
N ARG A 47 4.39 6.56 8.69
CA ARG A 47 4.30 6.27 7.24
C ARG A 47 3.91 4.81 6.98
N PHE A 48 4.51 3.87 7.72
CA PHE A 48 4.21 2.46 7.66
C PHE A 48 2.73 2.19 7.95
N GLN A 49 2.18 2.72 9.05
CA GLN A 49 0.76 2.56 9.37
C GLN A 49 -0.15 3.30 8.38
N ALA A 50 0.32 4.40 7.77
CA ALA A 50 -0.41 5.09 6.72
C ALA A 50 -0.55 4.21 5.45
N VAL A 51 0.50 3.48 5.06
CA VAL A 51 0.40 2.50 3.96
C VAL A 51 -0.65 1.44 4.29
N ARG A 52 -0.58 0.83 5.48
CA ARG A 52 -1.58 -0.17 5.91
C ARG A 52 -3.00 0.39 5.90
N SER A 53 -3.16 1.63 6.33
CA SER A 53 -4.44 2.34 6.34
C SER A 53 -4.99 2.55 4.93
N VAL A 54 -4.14 3.00 3.98
CA VAL A 54 -4.53 3.17 2.58
C VAL A 54 -4.91 1.82 1.97
N ALA A 55 -4.09 0.78 2.16
CA ALA A 55 -4.37 -0.55 1.65
C ALA A 55 -5.71 -1.09 2.17
N ALA A 56 -5.93 -1.06 3.48
CA ALA A 56 -7.17 -1.51 4.11
C ALA A 56 -8.39 -0.73 3.61
N PHE A 57 -8.26 0.59 3.42
CA PHE A 57 -9.33 1.42 2.89
C PHE A 57 -9.65 1.11 1.42
N ILE A 58 -8.63 0.89 0.58
CA ILE A 58 -8.84 0.54 -0.83
C ILE A 58 -9.45 -0.85 -0.98
N LEU A 59 -9.01 -1.82 -0.17
CA LEU A 59 -9.55 -3.18 -0.15
C LEU A 59 -11.03 -3.20 0.31
N LEU A 60 -11.39 -2.40 1.31
CA LEU A 60 -12.81 -2.23 1.69
C LEU A 60 -13.66 -1.73 0.51
N HIS A 61 -13.07 -0.91 -0.36
CA HIS A 61 -13.73 -0.28 -1.51
C HIS A 61 -13.31 -0.92 -2.84
N GLU A 62 -13.03 -2.23 -2.86
CA GLU A 62 -12.54 -2.95 -4.05
C GLU A 62 -13.48 -2.84 -5.27
N LYS A 63 -14.79 -2.62 -5.04
CA LYS A 63 -15.82 -2.47 -6.08
C LYS A 63 -16.12 -1.01 -6.46
N GLU A 64 -15.60 -0.05 -5.70
CA GLU A 64 -15.94 1.38 -5.83
C GLU A 64 -14.83 2.13 -6.57
N ILE A 65 -14.89 2.02 -7.90
CA ILE A 65 -13.86 2.56 -8.82
C ILE A 65 -13.62 4.07 -8.62
N ASP A 66 -14.66 4.84 -8.33
CA ASP A 66 -14.53 6.29 -8.16
C ASP A 66 -13.78 6.65 -6.87
N ILE A 67 -13.94 5.86 -5.81
CA ILE A 67 -13.10 5.98 -4.60
C ILE A 67 -11.66 5.61 -4.96
N GLN A 68 -11.42 4.48 -5.62
CA GLN A 68 -10.06 4.10 -6.01
C GLN A 68 -9.36 5.20 -6.83
N LYS A 69 -10.04 5.77 -7.83
CA LYS A 69 -9.50 6.90 -8.62
C LYS A 69 -9.18 8.11 -7.75
N HIS A 70 -9.98 8.38 -6.72
CA HIS A 70 -9.77 9.52 -5.83
C HIS A 70 -8.45 9.43 -5.04
N PHE A 71 -7.99 8.21 -4.72
CA PHE A 71 -6.78 7.97 -3.91
C PHE A 71 -5.54 7.54 -4.72
N VAL A 72 -5.65 7.45 -6.05
CA VAL A 72 -4.60 6.89 -6.92
C VAL A 72 -3.28 7.68 -6.87
N ASP A 73 -3.36 8.97 -6.55
CA ASP A 73 -2.21 9.87 -6.40
C ASP A 73 -1.40 9.62 -5.11
N LEU A 74 -1.92 8.82 -4.17
CA LEU A 74 -1.14 8.38 -3.00
C LEU A 74 -0.18 7.23 -3.32
N LEU A 75 -0.38 6.53 -4.43
CA LEU A 75 0.38 5.32 -4.78
C LEU A 75 1.90 5.52 -4.85
N PRO A 76 2.45 6.60 -5.45
CA PRO A 76 3.89 6.79 -5.47
C PRO A 76 4.53 6.78 -4.07
N LEU A 77 3.89 7.48 -3.12
CA LEU A 77 4.33 7.50 -1.71
C LEU A 77 4.16 6.12 -1.07
N LEU A 78 3.08 5.41 -1.39
CA LEU A 78 2.81 4.07 -0.88
C LEU A 78 3.92 3.08 -1.29
N ILE A 79 4.25 3.04 -2.58
CA ILE A 79 5.30 2.16 -3.12
C ILE A 79 6.68 2.54 -2.58
N GLN A 80 6.97 3.83 -2.40
CA GLN A 80 8.21 4.27 -1.78
C GLN A 80 8.36 3.70 -0.36
N VAL A 81 7.33 3.82 0.48
CA VAL A 81 7.38 3.34 1.87
C VAL A 81 7.42 1.80 1.94
N ILE A 82 6.77 1.09 1.02
CA ILE A 82 6.93 -0.38 0.88
C ILE A 82 8.40 -0.71 0.58
N GLY A 83 9.04 0.01 -0.34
CA GLY A 83 10.46 -0.16 -0.63
C GLY A 83 11.34 0.07 0.59
N GLU A 84 11.06 1.11 1.39
CA GLU A 84 11.75 1.35 2.68
C GLU A 84 11.58 0.17 3.66
N SER A 85 10.39 -0.41 3.74
CA SER A 85 10.08 -1.60 4.56
C SER A 85 10.91 -2.80 4.17
N VAL A 86 11.03 -3.04 2.86
CA VAL A 86 11.83 -4.13 2.30
C VAL A 86 13.30 -3.96 2.63
N GLN A 87 13.84 -2.73 2.59
CA GLN A 87 15.23 -2.49 2.97
C GLN A 87 15.48 -2.69 4.47
N GLN A 88 14.51 -2.33 5.32
CA GLN A 88 14.63 -2.48 6.77
C GLN A 88 14.50 -3.94 7.24
N GLN A 89 13.75 -4.77 6.51
CA GLN A 89 13.53 -6.19 6.82
C GLN A 89 12.94 -6.48 8.22
N ASP A 90 12.27 -5.49 8.83
CA ASP A 90 11.73 -5.57 10.20
C ASP A 90 10.30 -6.12 10.26
N ASP A 91 9.39 -5.58 9.45
CA ASP A 91 7.98 -5.99 9.40
C ASP A 91 7.49 -6.10 7.94
N ASP A 92 7.09 -7.31 7.54
CA ASP A 92 6.69 -7.67 6.19
C ASP A 92 5.22 -7.34 5.84
N ALA A 93 4.48 -6.72 6.75
CA ALA A 93 3.07 -6.43 6.58
C ALA A 93 2.77 -5.56 5.35
N LEU A 94 3.68 -4.65 4.95
CA LEU A 94 3.42 -3.80 3.78
C LEU A 94 3.51 -4.57 2.46
N LEU A 95 4.42 -5.55 2.35
CA LEU A 95 4.45 -6.43 1.17
C LEU A 95 3.22 -7.31 1.12
N LYS A 96 2.76 -7.84 2.26
CA LYS A 96 1.52 -8.61 2.35
C LYS A 96 0.31 -7.77 1.92
N SER A 97 0.21 -6.53 2.41
CA SER A 97 -0.82 -5.60 1.96
C SER A 97 -0.75 -5.30 0.45
N LEU A 98 0.45 -5.22 -0.12
CA LEU A 98 0.61 -5.06 -1.57
C LEU A 98 0.09 -6.29 -2.34
N ILE A 99 0.39 -7.51 -1.86
CA ILE A 99 -0.13 -8.76 -2.45
C ILE A 99 -1.67 -8.75 -2.43
N ASP A 100 -2.29 -8.44 -1.28
CA ASP A 100 -3.75 -8.35 -1.16
C ASP A 100 -4.32 -7.34 -2.18
N MET A 101 -3.64 -6.20 -2.38
CA MET A 101 -4.04 -5.21 -3.37
C MET A 101 -3.85 -5.68 -4.81
N CYS A 102 -2.80 -6.45 -5.10
CA CYS A 102 -2.60 -7.10 -6.39
C CYS A 102 -3.70 -8.12 -6.68
N GLU A 103 -4.21 -8.82 -5.66
CA GLU A 103 -5.29 -9.79 -5.80
C GLU A 103 -6.64 -9.11 -6.05
N SER A 104 -7.04 -8.19 -5.16
CA SER A 104 -8.40 -7.61 -5.17
C SER A 104 -8.54 -6.36 -6.03
N THR A 105 -7.50 -5.52 -6.11
CA THR A 105 -7.59 -4.18 -6.74
C THR A 105 -6.44 -3.87 -7.71
N PRO A 106 -6.00 -4.78 -8.59
CA PRO A 106 -4.79 -4.59 -9.40
C PRO A 106 -4.86 -3.35 -10.32
N LYS A 107 -6.06 -2.95 -10.76
CA LYS A 107 -6.25 -1.75 -11.60
C LYS A 107 -5.87 -0.46 -10.88
N PHE A 108 -6.02 -0.40 -9.56
CA PHE A 108 -5.58 0.74 -8.76
C PHE A 108 -4.07 0.92 -8.89
N LEU A 109 -3.30 -0.18 -8.82
CA LEU A 109 -1.84 -0.20 -8.89
C LEU A 109 -1.26 0.17 -10.27
N ARG A 110 -2.08 0.30 -11.31
CA ARG A 110 -1.63 0.41 -12.71
C ARG A 110 -0.64 1.55 -12.94
N SER A 111 -0.83 2.71 -12.31
CA SER A 111 0.05 3.87 -12.50
C SER A 111 1.45 3.67 -11.91
N GLN A 112 1.66 2.63 -11.09
CA GLN A 112 2.93 2.33 -10.43
C GLN A 112 3.42 0.91 -10.72
N VAL A 113 2.83 0.20 -11.69
CA VAL A 113 3.19 -1.20 -11.96
C VAL A 113 4.67 -1.35 -12.28
N ASP A 114 5.24 -0.47 -13.11
CA ASP A 114 6.68 -0.50 -13.42
C ASP A 114 7.56 -0.33 -12.17
N ASN A 115 7.18 0.57 -11.26
CA ASN A 115 7.92 0.78 -10.01
C ASN A 115 7.80 -0.42 -9.06
N ILE A 116 6.65 -1.11 -9.06
CA ILE A 116 6.45 -2.35 -8.30
C ILE A 116 7.35 -3.46 -8.87
N LEU A 117 7.38 -3.63 -10.19
CA LEU A 117 8.25 -4.61 -10.85
C LEU A 117 9.73 -4.33 -10.56
N ASP A 118 10.16 -3.07 -10.71
CA ASP A 118 11.53 -2.66 -10.42
C ASP A 118 11.91 -2.90 -8.95
N MET A 119 10.98 -2.68 -8.02
CA MET A 119 11.18 -3.00 -6.60
C MET A 119 11.39 -4.50 -6.40
N CYS A 120 10.53 -5.35 -6.96
CA CYS A 120 10.68 -6.81 -6.85
C CYS A 120 11.98 -7.30 -7.48
N LEU A 121 12.37 -6.77 -8.65
CA LEU A 121 13.64 -7.12 -9.30
C LEU A 121 14.85 -6.75 -8.43
N LYS A 122 14.84 -5.58 -7.80
CA LYS A 122 15.89 -5.15 -6.85
C LYS A 122 15.98 -6.08 -5.64
N VAL A 123 14.84 -6.59 -5.15
CA VAL A 123 14.83 -7.59 -4.08
C VAL A 123 15.57 -8.86 -4.49
N PHE A 124 15.33 -9.37 -5.70
CA PHE A 124 16.01 -10.58 -6.17
C PHE A 124 17.49 -10.38 -6.44
N SER A 125 17.90 -9.20 -6.91
CA SER A 125 19.29 -8.89 -7.19
C SER A 125 20.13 -8.56 -5.95
N ASN A 126 19.51 -8.28 -4.81
CA ASN A 126 20.23 -7.89 -3.59
C ASN A 126 20.42 -9.07 -2.63
N GLU A 127 21.63 -9.63 -2.59
CA GLU A 127 22.02 -10.77 -1.73
C GLU A 127 21.79 -10.53 -0.22
N ASP A 128 21.69 -9.28 0.23
CA ASP A 128 21.42 -8.94 1.63
C ASP A 128 19.94 -9.05 2.04
N ILE A 129 19.03 -9.22 1.08
CA ILE A 129 17.60 -9.43 1.35
C ILE A 129 17.32 -10.91 1.62
N GLY A 130 16.74 -11.20 2.78
CA GLY A 130 16.43 -12.56 3.23
C GLY A 130 15.37 -13.28 2.39
N ASP A 131 15.41 -14.61 2.45
CA ASP A 131 14.55 -15.47 1.62
C ASP A 131 13.05 -15.22 1.82
N SER A 132 12.59 -14.95 3.04
CA SER A 132 11.17 -14.66 3.30
C SER A 132 10.67 -13.44 2.51
N TRP A 133 11.48 -12.38 2.45
CA TRP A 133 11.19 -11.16 1.70
C TRP A 133 11.24 -11.39 0.19
N ARG A 134 12.18 -12.21 -0.28
CA ARG A 134 12.25 -12.64 -1.69
C ARG A 134 11.02 -13.43 -2.09
N HIS A 135 10.54 -14.35 -1.25
CA HIS A 135 9.31 -15.10 -1.53
C HIS A 135 8.09 -14.17 -1.64
N LEU A 136 7.96 -13.18 -0.74
CA LEU A 136 6.88 -12.20 -0.83
C LEU A 136 6.97 -11.33 -2.09
N ALA A 137 8.18 -10.90 -2.47
CA ALA A 137 8.37 -10.15 -3.72
C ALA A 137 8.02 -11.00 -4.96
N LEU A 138 8.29 -12.32 -4.92
CA LEU A 138 7.90 -13.25 -5.97
C LEU A 138 6.38 -13.40 -6.03
N GLU A 139 5.74 -13.51 -4.87
CA GLU A 139 4.29 -13.59 -4.76
C GLU A 139 3.63 -12.36 -5.41
N VAL A 140 4.13 -11.14 -5.14
CA VAL A 140 3.64 -9.91 -5.82
C VAL A 140 3.64 -10.06 -7.36
N LEU A 141 4.73 -10.61 -7.93
CA LEU A 141 4.84 -10.79 -9.38
C LEU A 141 3.89 -11.85 -9.91
N VAL A 142 3.78 -12.98 -9.20
CA VAL A 142 2.89 -14.09 -9.56
C VAL A 142 1.44 -13.63 -9.50
N THR A 143 1.02 -13.01 -8.39
CA THR A 143 -0.34 -12.49 -8.21
C THR A 143 -0.70 -11.51 -9.33
N LEU A 144 0.17 -10.54 -9.66
CA LEU A 144 -0.11 -9.61 -10.77
C LEU A 144 -0.20 -10.31 -12.13
N ALA A 145 0.62 -11.34 -12.38
CA ALA A 145 0.56 -12.11 -13.62
C ALA A 145 -0.74 -12.91 -13.76
N GLU A 146 -1.31 -13.36 -12.64
CA GLU A 146 -2.57 -14.10 -12.60
C GLU A 146 -3.81 -13.19 -12.64
N THR A 147 -3.83 -12.11 -11.86
CA THR A 147 -5.02 -11.25 -11.70
C THR A 147 -5.08 -10.11 -12.72
N ALA A 148 -3.93 -9.64 -13.21
CA ALA A 148 -3.84 -8.59 -14.21
C ALA A 148 -2.79 -8.86 -15.31
N PRO A 149 -2.85 -10.01 -16.01
CA PRO A 149 -1.89 -10.34 -17.08
C PRO A 149 -1.69 -9.22 -18.12
N PRO A 150 -2.71 -8.46 -18.55
CA PRO A 150 -2.50 -7.34 -19.48
C PRO A 150 -1.62 -6.21 -18.95
N MET A 151 -1.46 -6.07 -17.63
CA MET A 151 -0.54 -5.10 -17.00
C MET A 151 0.90 -5.60 -16.98
N MET A 152 1.11 -6.92 -17.10
CA MET A 152 2.42 -7.58 -17.05
C MET A 152 3.03 -7.80 -18.43
N ARG A 153 2.29 -7.49 -19.49
CA ARG A 153 2.75 -7.60 -20.88
C ARG A 153 3.37 -6.27 -21.30
N LYS A 154 4.68 -6.25 -21.51
CA LYS A 154 5.36 -5.24 -22.35
C LYS A 154 5.55 -5.80 -23.75
#